data_AF-A0A9P9E3B3-F1
#
_entry.id   AF-A0A9P9E3B3-F1
#
_cell.length_a   1.000
_cell.length_b   1.000
_cell.length_c   1.000
_cell.angle_alpha   90.00
_cell.angle_beta   90.00
_cell.angle_gamma   90.00
#
_symmetry.space_group_name_H-M   'P 1'
#
loop_
_entity.id
_entity.type
_entity.pdbx_description
1 polymer ?
#
loop_
_entity_poly.entity_id
_entity_poly.type
_entity_poly.pdbx_seq_one_letter_code
_entity_poly.pdbx_strand_id
1 'polypeptide(L)'
;MATKTPPSRWPVNLPERIPQDEQQWQIQRKLHGLDNPEHIVNKLAVFDARGLSCDSHPELEIWQQVVLFAASIVDLHFGQDKAAFSRGVLGGRLTSVPQKRATTAVLRLIKSLDRLYPHLKHRAFELLVFLDVPISMLQRWPRRDFERLETFFPRDTKPPDEIEASVPLYIPFLVKLLRPMYPLEQICVALKTNTLGKCEFDKFWKSIQSSKGDKEVSMLDLVQPNYFSVTSPLRTIQHYATFHLSDELQKKAMEAGNRQRGYDPVPSGMSNEAQFYGFQWSSLHMDVVKLAIPLMVNLELLVKGEEGFTKSRAVCHKSGSIRTPDGTFRTIIPTTKNDEPRKVSLGGYMLGQNWVPWENHLGYVLNQGVCILPELGKDIGYVSMLSFNHPSH
;
A
#
# COMPACT_ATOMS: atom_id res chain seq x y z
N MET A 1 0.10 17.55 -44.72
CA MET A 1 -0.03 16.29 -43.95
C MET A 1 0.88 16.39 -42.74
N ALA A 2 0.33 16.62 -41.54
CA ALA A 2 1.11 16.65 -40.32
C ALA A 2 1.47 15.21 -39.93
N THR A 3 2.75 14.85 -40.07
CA THR A 3 3.30 13.59 -39.56
C THR A 3 3.21 13.60 -38.04
N LYS A 4 2.19 12.94 -37.48
CA LYS A 4 2.13 12.65 -36.05
C LYS A 4 3.29 11.71 -35.73
N THR A 5 4.36 12.25 -35.16
CA THR A 5 5.42 11.48 -34.53
C THR A 5 4.78 10.57 -33.48
N PRO A 6 5.01 9.25 -33.51
CA PRO A 6 4.44 8.37 -32.48
C PRO A 6 4.91 8.84 -31.10
N PRO A 7 4.04 8.82 -30.07
CA PRO A 7 4.42 9.22 -28.72
C PRO A 7 5.65 8.41 -28.27
N SER A 8 6.61 9.07 -27.61
CA SER A 8 7.85 8.41 -27.17
C SER A 8 7.52 7.19 -26.31
N ARG A 9 8.16 6.06 -26.61
CA ARG A 9 7.99 4.81 -25.85
C ARG A 9 8.66 4.86 -24.47
N TRP A 10 9.56 5.81 -24.30
CA TRP A 10 10.26 6.12 -23.05
C TRP A 10 9.57 7.30 -22.38
N PRO A 11 9.52 7.35 -21.04
CA PRO A 11 9.27 8.60 -20.34
C PRO A 11 10.25 9.64 -20.86
N VAL A 12 9.75 10.84 -21.18
CA VAL A 12 10.58 11.93 -21.74
C VAL A 12 11.79 12.21 -20.83
N ASN A 13 11.63 12.04 -19.53
CA ASN A 13 12.63 12.34 -18.51
C ASN A 13 13.40 11.10 -18.03
N LEU A 14 13.28 9.93 -18.68
CA LEU A 14 13.98 8.73 -18.18
C LEU A 14 15.51 8.90 -18.15
N PRO A 15 16.17 9.50 -19.16
CA PRO A 15 17.60 9.78 -19.08
C PRO A 15 17.98 10.70 -17.92
N GLU A 16 17.10 11.65 -17.56
CA GLU A 16 17.31 12.60 -16.47
C GLU A 16 17.13 11.96 -15.08
N ARG A 17 16.42 10.83 -15.01
CA ARG A 17 16.22 10.05 -13.77
C ARG A 17 17.36 9.09 -13.48
N ILE A 18 18.21 8.78 -14.45
CA ILE A 18 19.32 7.85 -14.29
C ILE A 18 20.54 8.64 -13.74
N PRO A 19 21.01 8.36 -12.52
CA PRO A 19 22.15 9.07 -11.97
C PRO A 19 23.42 8.81 -12.80
N GLN A 20 24.10 9.89 -13.20
CA GLN A 20 25.32 9.85 -14.02
C GLN A 20 26.60 9.95 -13.20
N ASP A 21 26.52 10.52 -12.00
CA ASP A 21 27.65 10.75 -11.10
C ASP A 21 27.26 10.46 -9.64
N GLU A 22 28.26 10.44 -8.76
CA GLU A 22 28.07 10.12 -7.34
C GLU A 22 27.12 11.09 -6.63
N GLN A 23 27.21 12.38 -6.93
CA GLN A 23 26.35 13.38 -6.31
C GLN A 23 24.89 13.14 -6.67
N GLN A 24 24.60 12.77 -7.91
CA GLN A 24 23.26 12.40 -8.35
C GLN A 24 22.76 11.11 -7.68
N TRP A 25 23.62 10.11 -7.47
CA TRP A 25 23.26 8.89 -6.73
C TRP A 25 22.82 9.23 -5.30
N GLN A 26 23.61 10.04 -4.59
CA GLN A 26 23.31 10.45 -3.21
C GLN A 26 22.02 11.27 -3.12
N ILE A 27 21.78 12.19 -4.07
CA ILE A 27 20.54 12.97 -4.13
C ILE A 27 19.32 12.06 -4.34
N GLN A 28 19.40 11.12 -5.29
CA GLN A 28 18.30 10.19 -5.57
C GLN A 28 18.03 9.25 -4.39
N ARG A 29 19.08 8.73 -3.74
CA ARG A 29 18.94 7.92 -2.53
C ARG A 29 18.20 8.68 -1.44
N LYS A 30 18.59 9.92 -1.14
CA LYS A 30 17.92 10.73 -0.12
C LYS A 30 16.47 11.04 -0.48
N LEU A 31 16.19 11.34 -1.75
CA LEU A 31 14.82 11.60 -2.23
C LEU A 31 13.90 10.38 -2.07
N HIS A 32 14.45 9.18 -2.28
CA HIS A 32 13.68 7.95 -2.30
C HIS A 32 13.77 7.13 -1.00
N GLY A 33 14.50 7.60 0.02
CA GLY A 33 14.68 6.91 1.30
C GLY A 33 15.60 5.69 1.20
N LEU A 34 16.64 5.75 0.37
CA LEU A 34 17.66 4.73 0.17
C LEU A 34 19.05 5.19 0.65
N ASP A 35 19.15 6.31 1.36
CA ASP A 35 20.39 6.96 1.78
C ASP A 35 21.03 6.36 3.02
N ASN A 36 20.32 5.51 3.76
CA ASN A 36 20.89 4.72 4.84
C ASN A 36 20.10 3.41 5.07
N PRO A 37 20.71 2.39 5.72
CA PRO A 37 20.07 1.09 5.92
C PRO A 37 18.74 1.13 6.66
N GLU A 38 18.58 2.02 7.65
CA GLU A 38 17.33 2.16 8.42
C GLU A 38 16.20 2.68 7.55
N HIS A 39 16.45 3.71 6.74
CA HIS A 39 15.50 4.21 5.74
C HIS A 39 15.13 3.14 4.72
N ILE A 40 16.09 2.33 4.27
CA ILE A 40 15.82 1.20 3.38
C ILE A 40 14.89 0.20 4.07
N VAL A 41 15.18 -0.20 5.32
CA VAL A 41 14.32 -1.13 6.08
C VAL A 41 12.92 -0.55 6.29
N ASN A 42 12.80 0.74 6.63
CA ASN A 42 11.52 1.43 6.76
C ASN A 42 10.74 1.43 5.44
N LYS A 43 11.42 1.65 4.31
CA LYS A 43 10.82 1.57 2.97
C LYS A 43 10.36 0.14 2.63
N LEU A 44 11.05 -0.88 3.15
CA LEU A 44 10.70 -2.29 2.99
C LEU A 44 9.60 -2.78 3.94
N ALA A 45 9.30 -2.04 5.01
CA ALA A 45 8.25 -2.39 5.98
C ALA A 45 6.87 -2.57 5.32
N VAL A 46 6.63 -1.95 4.17
CA VAL A 46 5.43 -2.15 3.34
C VAL A 46 5.21 -3.62 2.94
N PHE A 47 6.27 -4.43 2.89
CA PHE A 47 6.20 -5.85 2.57
C PHE A 47 6.03 -6.75 3.79
N ASP A 48 6.19 -6.23 5.01
CA ASP A 48 6.13 -6.97 6.28
C ASP A 48 4.71 -7.11 6.84
N ALA A 49 3.81 -6.21 6.44
CA ALA A 49 2.40 -6.24 6.83
C ALA A 49 1.67 -7.40 6.11
N ARG A 50 1.72 -8.60 6.69
CA ARG A 50 0.80 -9.77 6.60
C ARG A 50 -0.11 -9.89 5.36
N GLY A 51 0.45 -9.64 4.18
CA GLY A 51 -0.23 -9.76 2.91
C GLY A 51 -0.52 -8.39 2.30
N LEU A 52 0.22 -8.09 1.24
CA LEU A 52 -0.29 -7.26 0.16
C LEU A 52 -1.48 -7.98 -0.52
N SER A 53 -2.59 -8.13 0.22
CA SER A 53 -3.89 -8.53 -0.31
C SER A 53 -4.44 -7.36 -1.13
N CYS A 54 -4.72 -7.61 -2.40
CA CYS A 54 -5.07 -6.59 -3.41
C CYS A 54 -6.34 -5.79 -3.09
N ASP A 55 -7.07 -6.14 -2.04
CA ASP A 55 -8.39 -5.59 -1.73
C ASP A 55 -8.31 -4.31 -0.88
N SER A 56 -7.13 -3.93 -0.39
CA SER A 56 -6.97 -2.78 0.50
C SER A 56 -5.54 -2.23 0.48
N HIS A 57 -5.08 -1.60 -0.62
CA HIS A 57 -3.80 -0.86 -0.57
C HIS A 57 -3.89 0.63 -0.96
N PRO A 58 -3.13 1.51 -0.25
CA PRO A 58 -2.80 2.88 -0.69
C PRO A 58 -2.04 2.88 -2.01
N GLU A 59 -1.83 4.05 -2.59
CA GLU A 59 -1.09 4.26 -3.85
C GLU A 59 0.31 3.61 -3.74
N LEU A 60 0.43 2.37 -4.19
CA LEU A 60 1.70 1.66 -4.24
C LEU A 60 2.63 2.41 -5.19
N GLU A 61 3.85 2.67 -4.74
CA GLU A 61 4.91 3.18 -5.61
C GLU A 61 5.11 2.20 -6.78
N ILE A 62 5.47 2.73 -7.95
CA ILE A 62 5.53 1.92 -9.19
C ILE A 62 6.45 0.70 -9.03
N TRP A 63 7.57 0.84 -8.32
CA TRP A 63 8.48 -0.26 -8.07
C TRP A 63 7.86 -1.35 -7.17
N GLN A 64 7.01 -0.98 -6.20
CA GLN A 64 6.30 -1.95 -5.36
C GLN A 64 5.32 -2.77 -6.20
N GLN A 65 4.65 -2.13 -7.17
CA GLN A 65 3.78 -2.82 -8.13
C GLN A 65 4.57 -3.83 -8.98
N VAL A 66 5.81 -3.51 -9.37
CA VAL A 66 6.69 -4.44 -10.09
C VAL A 66 7.04 -5.65 -9.22
N VAL A 67 7.45 -5.44 -7.96
CA VAL A 67 7.78 -6.51 -7.01
C VAL A 67 6.59 -7.43 -6.78
N LEU A 68 5.43 -6.83 -6.59
CA LEU A 68 4.16 -7.52 -6.44
C LEU A 68 3.78 -8.36 -7.67
N PHE A 69 3.95 -7.80 -8.86
CA PHE A 69 3.74 -8.54 -10.09
C PHE A 69 4.73 -9.71 -10.21
N ALA A 70 5.99 -9.51 -9.81
CA ALA A 70 6.97 -10.59 -9.73
C ALA A 70 6.53 -11.70 -8.76
N ALA A 71 5.98 -11.37 -7.59
CA ALA A 71 5.41 -12.35 -6.67
C ALA A 71 4.28 -13.17 -7.31
N SER A 72 3.46 -12.57 -8.18
CA SER A 72 2.42 -13.29 -8.92
C SER A 72 2.97 -14.24 -9.99
N ILE A 73 4.10 -13.90 -10.62
CA ILE A 73 4.81 -14.83 -11.52
C ILE A 73 5.24 -16.07 -10.74
N VAL A 74 5.69 -15.90 -9.49
CA VAL A 74 6.03 -17.00 -8.60
C VAL A 74 4.80 -17.80 -8.19
N ASP A 75 3.71 -17.16 -7.76
CA ASP A 75 2.46 -17.85 -7.40
C ASP A 75 1.99 -18.77 -8.53
N LEU A 76 2.02 -18.27 -9.78
CA LEU A 76 1.67 -19.05 -10.97
C LEU A 76 2.62 -20.22 -11.22
N HIS A 77 3.92 -20.05 -10.96
CA HIS A 77 4.91 -21.12 -11.10
C HIS A 77 4.60 -22.30 -10.16
N PHE A 78 4.08 -22.01 -8.97
CA PHE A 78 3.63 -23.02 -8.00
C PHE A 78 2.19 -23.52 -8.24
N GLY A 79 1.58 -23.20 -9.38
CA GLY A 79 0.23 -23.65 -9.71
C GLY A 79 -0.88 -22.99 -8.88
N GLN A 80 -0.58 -21.93 -8.13
CA GLN A 80 -1.59 -21.14 -7.45
C GLN A 80 -2.28 -20.23 -8.47
N ASP A 81 -3.51 -20.60 -8.87
CA ASP A 81 -4.32 -19.78 -9.78
C ASP A 81 -5.00 -18.61 -9.04
N LYS A 82 -4.18 -17.78 -8.40
CA LYS A 82 -4.62 -16.45 -7.93
C LYS A 82 -4.46 -15.45 -9.08
N ALA A 83 -5.12 -15.72 -10.21
CA ALA A 83 -5.37 -14.77 -11.29
C ALA A 83 -6.15 -13.50 -10.84
N ALA A 84 -6.45 -13.35 -9.54
CA ALA A 84 -6.99 -12.12 -8.96
C ALA A 84 -5.97 -10.97 -8.99
N PHE A 85 -4.66 -11.26 -8.86
CA PHE A 85 -3.64 -10.22 -8.64
C PHE A 85 -3.35 -9.36 -9.88
N SER A 86 -3.22 -9.98 -11.06
CA SER A 86 -3.03 -9.26 -12.32
C SER A 86 -4.25 -8.42 -12.74
N ARG A 87 -5.42 -8.68 -12.17
CA ARG A 87 -6.67 -7.93 -12.45
C ARG A 87 -6.78 -6.63 -11.64
N GLY A 88 -6.26 -6.61 -10.41
CA GLY A 88 -6.34 -5.43 -9.52
C GLY A 88 -5.26 -4.37 -9.79
N VAL A 89 -3.98 -4.77 -9.92
CA VAL A 89 -2.85 -3.82 -10.13
C VAL A 89 -2.91 -3.11 -11.48
N LEU A 90 -3.55 -3.71 -12.50
CA LEU A 90 -3.58 -3.18 -13.86
C LEU A 90 -4.87 -2.41 -14.21
N GLY A 91 -5.81 -2.27 -13.27
CA GLY A 91 -7.15 -1.74 -13.53
C GLY A 91 -7.95 -2.69 -14.42
N GLY A 92 -9.26 -2.80 -14.19
CA GLY A 92 -10.16 -3.79 -14.85
C GLY A 92 -10.38 -3.65 -16.37
N ARG A 93 -9.40 -3.18 -17.15
CA ARG A 93 -9.51 -2.94 -18.61
C ARG A 93 -8.48 -3.69 -19.48
N LEU A 94 -7.92 -4.80 -19.01
CA LEU A 94 -7.22 -5.73 -19.91
C LEU A 94 -8.15 -6.85 -20.34
N THR A 95 -9.09 -6.49 -21.22
CA THR A 95 -9.76 -7.45 -22.09
C THR A 95 -8.72 -8.09 -23.02
N SER A 96 -8.54 -9.40 -22.83
CA SER A 96 -8.14 -10.43 -23.81
C SER A 96 -6.75 -10.47 -24.49
N VAL A 97 -5.74 -9.61 -24.23
CA VAL A 97 -4.32 -9.85 -24.67
C VAL A 97 -3.29 -9.27 -23.67
N PRO A 98 -2.28 -10.04 -23.17
CA PRO A 98 -2.49 -10.78 -21.93
C PRO A 98 -1.36 -10.60 -20.90
N GLN A 99 -1.62 -10.97 -19.65
CA GLN A 99 -0.68 -11.26 -18.56
C GLN A 99 0.74 -11.70 -19.02
N LYS A 100 0.84 -12.53 -20.07
CA LYS A 100 2.10 -12.94 -20.72
C LYS A 100 3.04 -11.79 -21.12
N ARG A 101 2.53 -10.67 -21.66
CA ARG A 101 3.36 -9.51 -22.03
C ARG A 101 3.90 -8.79 -20.80
N ALA A 102 3.08 -8.64 -19.77
CA ALA A 102 3.48 -8.08 -18.48
C ALA A 102 4.54 -8.95 -17.80
N THR A 103 4.32 -10.27 -17.74
CA THR A 103 5.30 -11.25 -17.28
C THR A 103 6.61 -11.14 -18.05
N THR A 104 6.55 -11.08 -19.38
CA THR A 104 7.76 -10.93 -20.21
C THR A 104 8.49 -9.63 -19.92
N ALA A 105 7.77 -8.52 -19.73
CA ALA A 105 8.37 -7.21 -19.45
C ALA A 105 9.06 -7.18 -18.07
N VAL A 106 8.42 -7.71 -17.03
CA VAL A 106 9.00 -7.79 -15.68
C VAL A 106 10.23 -8.72 -15.67
N LEU A 107 10.16 -9.89 -16.30
CA LEU A 107 11.30 -10.80 -16.42
C LEU A 107 12.46 -10.17 -17.21
N ARG A 108 12.18 -9.34 -18.23
CA ARG A 108 13.21 -8.59 -18.96
C ARG A 108 13.84 -7.51 -18.09
N LEU A 109 13.04 -6.80 -17.31
CA LEU A 109 13.55 -5.81 -16.36
C LEU A 109 14.49 -6.47 -15.35
N ILE A 110 14.05 -7.55 -14.68
CA ILE A 110 14.90 -8.33 -13.75
C ILE A 110 16.22 -8.70 -14.41
N LYS A 111 16.16 -9.25 -15.62
CA LYS A 111 17.36 -9.64 -16.39
C LYS A 111 18.28 -8.47 -16.73
N SER A 112 17.73 -7.27 -16.99
CA SER A 112 18.54 -6.07 -17.21
C SER A 112 19.24 -5.61 -15.93
N LEU A 113 18.55 -5.63 -14.79
CA LEU A 113 19.17 -5.31 -13.49
C LEU A 113 20.27 -6.31 -13.14
N ASP A 114 20.04 -7.61 -13.39
CA ASP A 114 21.03 -8.68 -13.20
C ASP A 114 22.30 -8.46 -14.03
N ARG A 115 22.16 -8.01 -15.28
CA ARG A 115 23.30 -7.69 -16.16
C ARG A 115 24.06 -6.45 -15.73
N LEU A 116 23.39 -5.51 -15.06
CA LEU A 116 24.00 -4.30 -14.53
C LEU A 116 24.75 -4.55 -13.22
N TYR A 117 24.34 -5.56 -12.44
CA TYR A 117 24.90 -5.86 -11.13
C TYR A 117 26.43 -6.07 -11.09
N PRO A 118 27.10 -6.76 -12.05
CA PRO A 118 28.56 -6.91 -12.02
C PRO A 118 29.32 -5.57 -12.00
N HIS A 119 28.74 -4.53 -12.60
CA HIS A 119 29.30 -3.20 -12.70
C HIS A 119 28.78 -2.29 -11.58
N LEU A 120 27.46 -2.21 -11.42
CA LEU A 120 26.81 -1.29 -10.50
C LEU A 120 26.59 -1.83 -9.08
N LYS A 121 26.83 -3.11 -8.82
CA LYS A 121 26.54 -3.75 -7.52
C LYS A 121 25.10 -3.47 -7.07
N HIS A 122 24.88 -3.18 -5.79
CA HIS A 122 23.55 -2.92 -5.21
C HIS A 122 22.82 -1.74 -5.88
N ARG A 123 23.53 -0.75 -6.43
CA ARG A 123 22.94 0.34 -7.24
C ARG A 123 22.12 -0.16 -8.42
N ALA A 124 22.48 -1.31 -9.00
CA ALA A 124 21.69 -1.94 -10.05
C ALA A 124 20.24 -2.19 -9.62
N PHE A 125 20.03 -2.53 -8.35
CA PHE A 125 18.70 -2.79 -7.82
C PHE A 125 17.99 -1.53 -7.32
N GLU A 126 18.73 -0.49 -6.91
CA GLU A 126 18.16 0.84 -6.60
C GLU A 126 17.50 1.49 -7.84
N LEU A 127 18.01 1.21 -9.05
CA LEU A 127 17.38 1.65 -10.30
C LEU A 127 15.92 1.22 -10.42
N LEU A 128 15.53 0.09 -9.80
CA LEU A 128 14.13 -0.32 -9.78
C LEU A 128 13.23 0.78 -9.19
N VAL A 129 13.71 1.49 -8.17
CA VAL A 129 13.02 2.59 -7.49
C VAL A 129 13.11 3.88 -8.31
N PHE A 130 14.28 4.22 -8.85
CA PHE A 130 14.51 5.50 -9.53
C PHE A 130 13.89 5.60 -10.92
N LEU A 131 13.82 4.48 -11.65
CA LEU A 131 13.27 4.48 -13.01
C LEU A 131 11.79 4.89 -13.01
N ASP A 132 11.04 4.44 -12.00
CA ASP A 132 9.64 4.82 -11.80
C ASP A 132 8.81 4.63 -13.10
N VAL A 133 9.02 3.49 -13.77
CA VAL A 133 8.37 3.16 -15.06
C VAL A 133 7.22 2.17 -14.82
N PRO A 134 5.96 2.57 -15.09
CA PRO A 134 4.81 1.69 -14.91
C PRO A 134 4.91 0.42 -15.75
N ILE A 135 4.37 -0.70 -15.24
CA ILE A 135 4.32 -1.98 -15.95
C ILE A 135 3.63 -1.83 -17.33
N SER A 136 2.60 -0.99 -17.42
CA SER A 136 1.89 -0.69 -18.67
C SER A 136 2.78 -0.07 -19.75
N MET A 137 3.85 0.63 -19.36
CA MET A 137 4.85 1.19 -20.25
C MET A 137 5.96 0.18 -20.57
N LEU A 138 6.45 -0.56 -19.56
CA LEU A 138 7.42 -1.65 -19.74
C LEU A 138 6.91 -2.71 -20.74
N GLN A 139 5.61 -2.98 -20.75
CA GLN A 139 4.97 -3.89 -21.73
C GLN A 139 5.15 -3.46 -23.19
N ARG A 140 5.36 -2.17 -23.43
CA ARG A 140 5.53 -1.59 -24.78
C ARG A 140 7.00 -1.54 -25.21
N TRP A 141 7.93 -1.84 -24.30
CA TRP A 141 9.36 -1.80 -24.59
C TRP A 141 9.79 -3.04 -25.41
N PRO A 142 10.35 -2.84 -26.61
CA PRO A 142 11.07 -3.91 -27.30
C PRO A 142 12.32 -4.30 -26.51
N ARG A 143 12.88 -5.47 -26.82
CA ARG A 143 14.12 -5.96 -26.20
C ARG A 143 15.27 -4.94 -26.26
N ARG A 144 15.38 -4.20 -27.37
CA ARG A 144 16.41 -3.18 -27.58
C ARG A 144 16.33 -2.03 -26.57
N ASP A 145 15.15 -1.72 -26.05
CA ASP A 145 14.98 -0.63 -25.07
C ASP A 145 15.51 -1.07 -23.71
N PHE A 146 15.29 -2.32 -23.32
CA PHE A 146 15.92 -2.91 -22.12
C PHE A 146 17.45 -2.96 -22.25
N GLU A 147 17.97 -3.27 -23.44
CA GLU A 147 19.41 -3.27 -23.71
C GLU A 147 19.97 -1.83 -23.74
N ARG A 148 19.19 -0.85 -24.18
CA ARG A 148 19.57 0.57 -24.15
C ARG A 148 19.72 1.09 -22.72
N LEU A 149 18.96 0.58 -21.75
CA LEU A 149 19.18 0.89 -20.33
C LEU A 149 20.64 0.62 -19.93
N GLU A 150 21.22 -0.47 -20.43
CA GLU A 150 22.60 -0.86 -20.13
C GLU A 150 23.62 0.14 -20.67
N THR A 151 23.28 0.90 -21.71
CA THR A 151 24.19 1.88 -22.33
C THR A 151 24.38 3.17 -21.53
N PHE A 152 23.52 3.44 -20.54
CA PHE A 152 23.65 4.62 -19.68
C PHE A 152 24.75 4.47 -18.61
N PHE A 153 25.31 3.26 -18.45
CA PHE A 153 26.28 2.96 -17.40
C PHE A 153 27.61 2.54 -18.01
N PRO A 154 28.70 3.28 -17.76
CA PRO A 154 30.02 2.87 -18.20
C PRO A 154 30.43 1.57 -17.51
N ARG A 155 30.95 0.60 -18.27
CA ARG A 155 31.31 -0.74 -17.75
C ARG A 155 32.44 -0.73 -16.72
N ASP A 156 33.24 0.33 -16.71
CA ASP A 156 34.37 0.50 -15.79
C ASP A 156 33.96 1.15 -14.46
N THR A 157 32.70 1.57 -14.35
CA THR A 157 32.16 2.15 -13.11
C THR A 157 31.92 1.02 -12.12
N LYS A 158 32.81 0.87 -11.14
CA LYS A 158 32.52 0.12 -9.92
C LYS A 158 32.23 1.12 -8.82
N PRO A 159 31.06 1.06 -8.17
CA PRO A 159 30.81 1.89 -7.01
C PRO A 159 31.79 1.53 -5.88
N PRO A 160 32.09 2.49 -4.99
CA PRO A 160 32.83 2.23 -3.77
C PRO A 160 32.10 1.21 -2.88
N ASP A 161 32.74 0.79 -1.79
CA ASP A 161 32.06 0.03 -0.75
C ASP A 161 31.10 0.96 -0.02
N GLU A 162 29.80 0.70 -0.16
CA GLU A 162 28.72 1.54 0.36
C GLU A 162 27.95 0.80 1.44
N ILE A 163 27.54 1.54 2.47
CA ILE A 163 26.84 0.99 3.64
C ILE A 163 25.43 0.50 3.23
N GLU A 164 24.85 1.13 2.22
CA GLU A 164 23.57 0.80 1.58
C GLU A 164 23.58 -0.59 0.94
N ALA A 165 24.76 -1.12 0.59
CA ALA A 165 24.92 -2.48 0.09
C ALA A 165 24.57 -3.56 1.14
N SER A 166 24.44 -3.19 2.42
CA SER A 166 24.03 -4.09 3.50
C SER A 166 22.57 -4.58 3.37
N VAL A 167 21.71 -3.82 2.67
CA VAL A 167 20.29 -4.16 2.44
C VAL A 167 19.97 -4.16 0.94
N PRO A 168 20.42 -5.17 0.18
CA PRO A 168 20.22 -5.20 -1.27
C PRO A 168 18.72 -5.31 -1.64
N LEU A 169 18.22 -4.36 -2.43
CA LEU A 169 16.85 -4.31 -2.98
C LEU A 169 16.57 -5.35 -4.08
N TYR A 170 17.09 -6.56 -3.94
CA TYR A 170 16.98 -7.58 -4.97
C TYR A 170 15.57 -8.18 -5.03
N ILE A 171 14.96 -8.18 -6.22
CA ILE A 171 13.54 -8.55 -6.40
C ILE A 171 13.20 -9.93 -5.80
N PRO A 172 13.98 -11.01 -6.00
CA PRO A 172 13.73 -12.29 -5.31
C PRO A 172 13.71 -12.20 -3.79
N PHE A 173 14.53 -11.36 -3.17
CA PHE A 173 14.52 -11.18 -1.72
C PHE A 173 13.24 -10.49 -1.27
N LEU A 174 12.81 -9.45 -2.01
CA LEU A 174 11.55 -8.76 -1.76
C LEU A 174 10.33 -9.68 -1.96
N VAL A 175 10.38 -10.55 -2.98
CA VAL A 175 9.34 -11.57 -3.18
C VAL A 175 9.36 -12.61 -2.06
N LYS A 176 10.54 -12.98 -1.54
CA LYS A 176 10.66 -13.88 -0.39
C LYS A 176 10.06 -13.28 0.89
N LEU A 177 10.17 -11.95 1.09
CA LEU A 177 9.43 -11.26 2.16
C LEU A 177 7.91 -11.43 1.98
N LEU A 178 7.41 -11.28 0.75
CA LEU A 178 5.98 -11.37 0.44
C LEU A 178 5.41 -12.79 0.39
N ARG A 179 6.26 -13.77 0.13
CA ARG A 179 5.91 -15.18 -0.02
C ARG A 179 6.86 -16.03 0.81
N PRO A 180 6.82 -15.91 2.15
CA PRO A 180 7.74 -16.62 3.02
C PRO A 180 7.63 -18.14 2.87
N MET A 181 6.47 -18.65 2.43
CA MET A 181 6.22 -20.07 2.18
C MET A 181 7.00 -20.69 1.01
N TYR A 182 7.48 -19.89 0.04
CA TYR A 182 8.23 -20.44 -1.10
C TYR A 182 9.74 -20.42 -0.85
N PRO A 183 10.48 -21.50 -1.20
CA PRO A 183 11.94 -21.50 -1.14
C PRO A 183 12.55 -20.42 -2.05
N LEU A 184 13.65 -19.80 -1.62
CA LEU A 184 14.32 -18.73 -2.39
C LEU A 184 14.79 -19.24 -3.76
N GLU A 185 15.30 -20.47 -3.81
CA GLU A 185 15.79 -21.11 -5.03
C GLU A 185 14.67 -21.25 -6.06
N GLN A 186 13.46 -21.60 -5.61
CA GLN A 186 12.29 -21.73 -6.48
C GLN A 186 11.74 -20.36 -6.93
N ILE A 187 11.81 -19.34 -6.06
CA ILE A 187 11.52 -17.95 -6.44
C ILE A 187 12.47 -17.51 -7.56
N CYS A 188 13.77 -17.76 -7.40
CA CYS A 188 14.80 -17.45 -8.38
C CYS A 188 14.57 -18.18 -9.72
N VAL A 189 14.20 -19.47 -9.68
CA VAL A 189 13.83 -20.26 -10.88
C VAL A 189 12.61 -19.65 -11.59
N ALA A 190 11.55 -19.34 -10.86
CA ALA A 190 10.33 -18.74 -11.41
C ALA A 190 10.59 -17.38 -12.06
N LEU A 191 11.45 -16.57 -11.44
CA LEU A 191 11.86 -15.24 -11.91
C LEU A 191 13.01 -15.26 -12.91
N LYS A 192 13.58 -16.44 -13.21
CA LYS A 192 14.68 -16.65 -14.15
C LYS A 192 15.92 -15.81 -13.83
N THR A 193 16.27 -15.74 -12.56
CA THR A 193 17.39 -14.94 -12.03
C THR A 193 18.17 -15.74 -10.98
N ASN A 194 19.45 -15.44 -10.82
CA ASN A 194 20.35 -16.09 -9.85
C ASN A 194 21.52 -15.20 -9.41
N THR A 195 21.34 -13.88 -9.49
CA THR A 195 22.42 -12.90 -9.24
C THR A 195 22.90 -12.90 -7.80
N LEU A 196 21.98 -12.95 -6.84
CA LEU A 196 22.29 -13.06 -5.42
C LEU A 196 21.75 -14.39 -4.89
N GLY A 197 22.57 -15.06 -4.07
CA GLY A 197 22.26 -16.36 -3.51
C GLY A 197 21.78 -16.29 -2.07
N LYS A 198 21.76 -17.47 -1.43
CA LYS A 198 21.33 -17.63 -0.03
C LYS A 198 22.21 -16.86 0.96
N CYS A 199 23.52 -16.80 0.73
CA CYS A 199 24.44 -16.08 1.62
C CYS A 199 24.12 -14.58 1.68
N GLU A 200 23.83 -13.97 0.53
CA GLU A 200 23.41 -12.58 0.44
C GLU A 200 22.02 -12.37 1.02
N PHE A 201 21.11 -13.34 0.84
CA PHE A 201 19.79 -13.30 1.47
C PHE A 201 19.89 -13.32 2.99
N ASP A 202 20.76 -14.14 3.57
CA ASP A 202 20.94 -14.22 5.02
C ASP A 202 21.47 -12.89 5.58
N LYS A 203 22.36 -12.19 4.86
CA LYS A 203 22.83 -10.83 5.22
C LYS A 203 21.71 -9.80 5.14
N PHE A 204 20.94 -9.84 4.06
CA PHE A 204 19.76 -8.99 3.88
C PHE A 204 18.74 -9.20 5.00
N TRP A 205 18.41 -10.46 5.30
CA TRP A 205 17.44 -10.83 6.32
C TRP A 205 17.91 -10.43 7.72
N LYS A 206 19.18 -10.65 8.06
CA LYS A 206 19.78 -10.17 9.31
C LYS A 206 19.66 -8.66 9.45
N SER A 207 19.93 -7.90 8.39
CA SER A 207 19.83 -6.43 8.44
C SER A 207 18.39 -5.95 8.69
N ILE A 208 17.41 -6.64 8.11
CA ILE A 208 15.99 -6.40 8.40
C ILE A 208 15.63 -6.78 9.84
N GLN A 209 16.17 -7.88 10.38
CA GLN A 209 15.90 -8.34 11.74
C GLN A 209 16.58 -7.50 12.82
N SER A 210 17.83 -7.10 12.62
CA SER A 210 18.58 -6.26 13.56
C SER A 210 17.95 -4.88 13.70
N SER A 211 17.29 -4.37 12.65
CA SER A 211 16.46 -3.16 12.75
C SER A 211 15.14 -3.38 13.50
N LYS A 212 14.72 -4.63 13.71
CA LYS A 212 13.46 -5.01 14.40
C LYS A 212 13.66 -5.41 15.87
N GLY A 213 14.89 -5.55 16.37
CA GLY A 213 15.15 -5.87 17.77
C GLY A 213 16.64 -5.93 18.12
N ASP A 214 17.16 -5.26 19.15
CA ASP A 214 17.03 -5.40 20.62
C ASP A 214 15.81 -6.08 21.28
N LYS A 215 15.03 -6.88 20.56
CA LYS A 215 14.10 -7.86 21.13
C LYS A 215 14.30 -9.18 20.39
N GLU A 216 15.12 -10.01 21.02
CA GLU A 216 15.52 -11.34 20.58
C GLU A 216 14.28 -12.24 20.41
N VAL A 217 13.98 -12.67 19.18
CA VAL A 217 13.08 -13.80 18.92
C VAL A 217 13.87 -14.84 18.14
N SER A 218 14.07 -15.98 18.79
CA SER A 218 14.92 -17.08 18.35
C SER A 218 14.42 -17.76 17.07
N MET A 219 15.37 -18.33 16.33
CA MET A 219 15.25 -18.96 15.01
C MET A 219 14.41 -20.26 14.95
N LEU A 220 13.65 -20.57 16.01
CA LEU A 220 12.93 -21.84 16.17
C LEU A 220 11.42 -21.79 15.88
N ASP A 221 10.83 -20.60 15.67
CA ASP A 221 9.38 -20.48 15.42
C ASP A 221 8.97 -20.57 13.94
N LEU A 222 9.92 -20.75 13.01
CA LEU A 222 9.62 -20.79 11.56
C LEU A 222 9.22 -22.16 11.02
N VAL A 223 8.98 -23.14 11.89
CA VAL A 223 8.44 -24.45 11.48
C VAL A 223 7.26 -24.81 12.36
N GLN A 224 6.07 -24.23 12.10
CA GLN A 224 4.79 -24.95 12.20
C GLN A 224 3.70 -24.34 11.30
N PRO A 225 2.77 -25.18 10.81
CA PRO A 225 1.86 -24.86 9.71
C PRO A 225 0.57 -24.17 10.20
N ASN A 226 0.03 -23.30 9.36
CA ASN A 226 -1.37 -22.82 9.39
C ASN A 226 -1.96 -22.51 10.78
N TYR A 227 -1.67 -21.33 11.30
CA TYR A 227 -2.61 -20.64 12.17
C TYR A 227 -3.01 -19.32 11.52
N PHE A 228 -4.32 -19.18 11.28
CA PHE A 228 -4.97 -17.90 11.04
C PHE A 228 -4.57 -16.95 12.17
N SER A 229 -3.58 -16.10 11.92
CA SER A 229 -3.21 -15.07 12.89
C SER A 229 -4.24 -13.95 12.77
N VAL A 230 -5.37 -14.16 13.42
CA VAL A 230 -6.30 -13.11 13.83
C VAL A 230 -5.45 -12.06 14.54
N THR A 231 -5.22 -10.93 13.88
CA THR A 231 -4.77 -9.72 14.58
C THR A 231 -5.78 -9.48 15.70
N SER A 232 -5.32 -9.54 16.94
CA SER A 232 -6.19 -9.33 18.10
C SER A 232 -7.01 -8.05 17.87
N PRO A 233 -8.34 -8.10 18.06
CA PRO A 233 -9.15 -6.90 18.00
C PRO A 233 -8.60 -5.88 19.02
N LEU A 234 -8.95 -4.59 18.84
CA LEU A 234 -8.97 -3.64 19.95
C LEU A 234 -9.47 -4.41 21.18
N ARG A 235 -8.66 -4.54 22.24
CA ARG A 235 -9.05 -5.31 23.43
C ARG A 235 -10.38 -4.80 24.04
N THR A 236 -10.83 -3.61 23.64
CA THR A 236 -11.99 -2.88 24.17
C THR A 236 -13.27 -2.96 23.32
N ILE A 237 -13.22 -3.12 21.98
CA ILE A 237 -14.42 -3.05 21.11
C ILE A 237 -14.58 -4.35 20.32
N GLN A 238 -15.66 -5.10 20.59
CA GLN A 238 -15.89 -6.40 19.93
C GLN A 238 -16.23 -6.23 18.43
N HIS A 239 -17.11 -5.28 18.08
CA HIS A 239 -17.61 -5.08 16.72
C HIS A 239 -17.69 -3.60 16.33
N TYR A 240 -18.52 -2.83 17.01
CA TYR A 240 -18.56 -1.38 16.88
C TYR A 240 -18.93 -0.76 18.22
N ALA A 241 -18.61 0.53 18.38
CA ALA A 241 -19.05 1.35 19.50
C ALA A 241 -19.60 2.68 18.98
N THR A 242 -20.53 3.26 19.72
CA THR A 242 -20.99 4.64 19.53
C THR A 242 -20.51 5.50 20.70
N PHE A 243 -20.29 6.78 20.45
CA PHE A 243 -19.91 7.73 21.49
C PHE A 243 -20.54 9.09 21.25
N HIS A 244 -20.81 9.83 22.33
CA HIS A 244 -21.35 11.18 22.24
C HIS A 244 -20.28 12.18 21.80
N LEU A 245 -20.61 13.01 20.82
CA LEU A 245 -19.77 14.12 20.36
C LEU A 245 -19.96 15.32 21.29
N SER A 246 -18.87 16.02 21.62
CA SER A 246 -18.98 17.31 22.32
C SER A 246 -19.66 18.36 21.45
N ASP A 247 -20.30 19.35 22.06
CA ASP A 247 -20.97 20.44 21.31
C ASP A 247 -20.01 21.16 20.36
N GLU A 248 -18.75 21.31 20.76
CA GLU A 248 -17.69 21.89 19.93
C GLU A 248 -17.40 21.02 18.70
N LEU A 249 -17.24 19.70 18.89
CA LEU A 249 -16.98 18.75 17.81
C LEU A 249 -18.18 18.67 16.85
N GLN A 250 -19.41 18.67 17.37
CA GLN A 250 -20.63 18.71 16.57
C GLN A 250 -20.69 19.98 15.72
N LYS A 251 -20.42 21.14 16.32
CA LYS A 251 -20.42 22.43 15.61
C LYS A 251 -19.38 22.45 14.50
N LYS A 252 -18.17 21.95 14.77
CA LYS A 252 -17.08 21.85 13.77
C LYS A 252 -17.40 20.87 12.65
N ALA A 253 -17.99 19.71 12.97
CA ALA A 253 -18.42 18.74 11.98
C ALA A 253 -19.52 19.30 11.07
N MET A 254 -20.46 20.05 11.63
CA MET A 254 -21.49 20.76 10.87
C MET A 254 -20.93 21.88 10.00
N GLU A 255 -19.98 22.67 10.52
CA GLU A 255 -19.31 23.70 9.72
C GLU A 255 -18.53 23.08 8.55
N ALA A 256 -17.83 21.97 8.80
CA ALA A 256 -17.14 21.21 7.77
C ALA A 256 -18.13 20.74 6.70
N GLY A 257 -19.27 20.14 7.09
CA GLY A 257 -20.34 19.72 6.20
C GLY A 257 -20.93 20.83 5.32
N ASN A 258 -21.22 21.99 5.91
CA ASN A 258 -21.83 23.11 5.19
C ASN A 258 -20.89 23.78 4.17
N ARG A 259 -19.57 23.61 4.32
CA ARG A 259 -18.54 24.22 3.46
C ARG A 259 -17.84 23.21 2.56
N GLN A 260 -18.42 22.02 2.40
CA GLN A 260 -17.87 20.99 1.52
C GLN A 260 -17.89 21.45 0.07
N ARG A 261 -16.73 21.34 -0.59
CA ARG A 261 -16.61 21.55 -2.03
C ARG A 261 -16.48 20.20 -2.71
N GLY A 262 -17.30 20.04 -3.74
CA GLY A 262 -17.43 18.80 -4.47
C GLY A 262 -16.21 18.44 -5.30
N TYR A 263 -15.84 17.16 -5.30
CA TYR A 263 -14.77 16.58 -6.11
C TYR A 263 -15.27 15.23 -6.69
N ASP A 264 -15.04 14.96 -7.98
CA ASP A 264 -15.31 13.65 -8.60
C ASP A 264 -14.07 13.27 -9.44
N PRO A 265 -13.43 12.09 -9.26
CA PRO A 265 -14.07 10.78 -9.19
C PRO A 265 -13.85 10.00 -7.88
N VAL A 266 -14.71 9.00 -7.67
CA VAL A 266 -14.62 7.86 -6.73
C VAL A 266 -13.18 7.61 -6.25
N PRO A 267 -12.80 8.00 -5.01
CA PRO A 267 -11.49 7.67 -4.47
C PRO A 267 -11.20 6.17 -4.54
N SER A 268 -10.05 5.83 -5.13
CA SER A 268 -9.60 4.46 -5.34
C SER A 268 -9.57 3.67 -4.02
N GLY A 269 -10.01 2.39 -4.07
CA GLY A 269 -9.95 1.46 -2.94
C GLY A 269 -11.23 1.31 -2.10
N MET A 270 -12.42 1.61 -2.65
CA MET A 270 -13.69 1.13 -2.08
C MET A 270 -14.34 0.14 -3.06
N SER A 271 -15.15 -0.79 -2.53
CA SER A 271 -15.82 -1.80 -3.35
C SER A 271 -16.65 -1.13 -4.45
N ASN A 272 -16.69 -1.72 -5.65
CA ASN A 272 -17.53 -1.27 -6.76
C ASN A 272 -19.05 -1.35 -6.46
N GLU A 273 -19.41 -1.80 -5.25
CA GLU A 273 -20.78 -1.97 -4.80
C GLU A 273 -21.29 -0.73 -4.03
N ALA A 274 -20.40 0.12 -3.51
CA ALA A 274 -20.76 1.32 -2.76
C ALA A 274 -20.64 2.60 -3.60
N GLN A 275 -21.70 3.40 -3.61
CA GLN A 275 -21.72 4.71 -4.26
C GLN A 275 -21.49 5.79 -3.21
N PHE A 276 -20.46 6.59 -3.41
CA PHE A 276 -20.14 7.73 -2.58
C PHE A 276 -19.62 8.89 -3.41
N TYR A 277 -19.76 10.09 -2.87
CA TYR A 277 -19.24 11.33 -3.39
C TYR A 277 -18.17 11.85 -2.43
N GLY A 278 -16.98 12.14 -2.95
CA GLY A 278 -15.88 12.67 -2.16
C GLY A 278 -15.94 14.20 -2.05
N PHE A 279 -15.57 14.74 -0.89
CA PHE A 279 -15.40 16.17 -0.70
C PHE A 279 -13.92 16.54 -0.59
N GLN A 280 -13.57 17.73 -1.08
CA GLN A 280 -12.21 18.25 -0.95
C GLN A 280 -11.84 18.36 0.54
N TRP A 281 -10.73 17.73 0.91
CA TRP A 281 -10.19 17.84 2.26
C TRP A 281 -9.71 19.27 2.55
N SER A 282 -10.00 19.78 3.73
CA SER A 282 -9.71 21.17 4.12
C SER A 282 -9.36 21.28 5.59
N SER A 283 -8.90 22.46 6.02
CA SER A 283 -8.59 22.74 7.43
C SER A 283 -9.79 22.49 8.36
N LEU A 284 -11.02 22.72 7.90
CA LEU A 284 -12.24 22.45 8.67
C LEU A 284 -12.39 20.95 9.00
N HIS A 285 -12.01 20.07 8.07
CA HIS A 285 -12.02 18.62 8.31
C HIS A 285 -10.89 18.20 9.25
N MET A 286 -9.71 18.86 9.16
CA MET A 286 -8.62 18.63 10.11
C MET A 286 -8.97 19.06 11.53
N ASP A 287 -9.73 20.14 11.71
CA ASP A 287 -10.20 20.57 13.04
C ASP A 287 -11.09 19.50 13.69
N VAL A 288 -11.98 18.86 12.92
CA VAL A 288 -12.82 17.75 13.37
C VAL A 288 -11.95 16.58 13.84
N VAL A 289 -10.94 16.20 13.05
CA VAL A 289 -10.00 15.13 13.41
C VAL A 289 -9.24 15.47 14.69
N LYS A 290 -8.67 16.67 14.79
CA LYS A 290 -7.91 17.12 15.97
C LYS A 290 -8.71 17.10 17.28
N LEU A 291 -10.03 17.33 17.21
CA LEU A 291 -10.91 17.26 18.37
C LEU A 291 -11.44 15.86 18.66
N ALA A 292 -11.65 15.03 17.63
CA ALA A 292 -12.13 13.66 17.79
C ALA A 292 -11.07 12.75 18.45
N ILE A 293 -9.78 12.95 18.14
CA ILE A 293 -8.70 12.07 18.64
C ILE A 293 -8.57 12.10 20.17
N PRO A 294 -8.40 13.28 20.82
CA PRO A 294 -8.30 13.33 22.28
C PRO A 294 -9.57 12.80 22.96
N LEU A 295 -10.74 13.04 22.37
CA LEU A 295 -12.01 12.54 22.89
C LEU A 295 -12.03 11.01 22.91
N MET A 296 -11.62 10.35 21.82
CA MET A 296 -11.61 8.89 21.75
C MET A 296 -10.57 8.26 22.68
N VAL A 297 -9.41 8.92 22.86
CA VAL A 297 -8.40 8.50 23.84
C VAL A 297 -8.96 8.61 25.26
N ASN A 298 -9.63 9.71 25.59
CA ASN A 298 -10.27 9.90 26.90
C ASN A 298 -11.38 8.89 27.18
N LEU A 299 -12.08 8.42 26.14
CA LEU A 299 -13.12 7.39 26.23
C LEU A 299 -12.56 5.96 26.21
N GLU A 300 -11.24 5.80 26.25
CA GLU A 300 -10.54 4.51 26.19
C GLU A 300 -10.88 3.67 24.93
N LEU A 301 -11.40 4.34 23.89
CA LEU A 301 -11.63 3.74 22.58
C LEU A 301 -10.32 3.64 21.79
N LEU A 302 -9.35 4.51 22.11
CA LEU A 302 -7.98 4.53 21.58
C LEU A 302 -6.95 4.51 22.71
N VAL A 303 -5.82 3.85 22.47
CA VAL A 303 -4.68 3.86 23.38
C VAL A 303 -3.80 5.07 23.06
N LYS A 304 -3.55 5.90 24.08
CA LYS A 304 -2.68 7.09 23.98
C LYS A 304 -1.26 6.69 23.58
N GLY A 305 -0.71 7.33 22.55
CA GLY A 305 0.60 7.03 21.98
C GLY A 305 0.60 5.96 20.88
N GLU A 306 -0.52 5.28 20.63
CA GLU A 306 -0.68 4.30 19.54
C GLU A 306 -1.46 4.88 18.35
N GLU A 307 -1.82 6.17 18.38
CA GLU A 307 -2.63 6.81 17.35
C GLU A 307 -1.91 7.02 16.01
N GLY A 308 -1.87 5.99 15.18
CA GLY A 308 -1.51 6.09 13.77
C GLY A 308 -2.73 6.33 12.87
N PHE A 309 -2.78 7.46 12.15
CA PHE A 309 -3.79 7.69 11.11
C PHE A 309 -3.19 7.36 9.75
N THR A 310 -3.81 6.41 9.05
CA THR A 310 -3.40 6.11 7.66
C THR A 310 -4.08 7.04 6.68
N LYS A 311 -5.39 7.30 6.87
CA LYS A 311 -6.20 8.07 5.92
C LYS A 311 -7.36 8.78 6.62
N SER A 312 -7.64 10.00 6.21
CA SER A 312 -8.87 10.72 6.57
C SER A 312 -9.59 11.20 5.31
N ARG A 313 -10.92 11.12 5.29
CA ARG A 313 -11.74 11.47 4.12
C ARG A 313 -13.04 12.12 4.56
N ALA A 314 -13.55 13.04 3.75
CA ALA A 314 -14.89 13.59 3.88
C ALA A 314 -15.73 13.06 2.72
N VAL A 315 -16.86 12.41 3.02
CA VAL A 315 -17.65 11.70 2.03
C VAL A 315 -19.15 11.89 2.25
N CYS A 316 -19.91 11.80 1.15
CA CYS A 316 -21.35 11.55 1.14
C CYS A 316 -21.56 10.13 0.61
N HIS A 317 -22.07 9.24 1.45
CA HIS A 317 -22.29 7.83 1.14
C HIS A 317 -23.75 7.62 0.77
N LYS A 318 -23.99 7.19 -0.47
CA LYS A 318 -25.33 7.07 -1.08
C LYS A 318 -25.88 5.66 -1.00
N SER A 319 -25.06 4.66 -1.32
CA SER A 319 -25.49 3.26 -1.34
C SER A 319 -24.33 2.29 -1.16
N GLY A 320 -24.66 1.02 -0.92
CA GLY A 320 -23.73 -0.10 -0.83
C GLY A 320 -22.91 -0.16 0.46
N SER A 321 -22.36 -1.34 0.73
CA SER A 321 -21.73 -1.68 1.99
C SER A 321 -20.23 -1.37 1.96
N ILE A 322 -19.72 -0.67 2.97
CA ILE A 322 -18.29 -0.37 3.09
C ILE A 322 -17.72 -1.07 4.32
N ARG A 323 -16.88 -2.07 4.07
CA ARG A 323 -16.16 -2.81 5.11
C ARG A 323 -15.02 -1.97 5.71
N THR A 324 -14.81 -2.12 7.01
CA THR A 324 -13.61 -1.65 7.72
C THR A 324 -12.48 -2.64 7.46
N PRO A 325 -11.34 -2.20 6.90
CA PRO A 325 -10.24 -3.09 6.54
C PRO A 325 -9.69 -3.87 7.74
N ASP A 326 -9.19 -5.07 7.46
CA ASP A 326 -8.56 -5.91 8.48
C ASP A 326 -7.30 -5.24 9.05
N GLY A 327 -7.08 -5.36 10.36
CA GLY A 327 -5.99 -4.69 11.08
C GLY A 327 -6.20 -3.19 11.30
N THR A 328 -7.35 -2.63 10.92
CA THR A 328 -7.69 -1.21 11.14
C THR A 328 -9.01 -1.07 11.86
N PHE A 329 -9.23 0.11 12.44
CA PHE A 329 -10.55 0.55 12.86
C PHE A 329 -10.89 1.85 12.13
N ARG A 330 -12.20 2.07 11.96
CA ARG A 330 -12.72 3.25 11.28
C ARG A 330 -13.55 4.08 12.25
N THR A 331 -13.14 5.32 12.42
CA THR A 331 -13.95 6.31 13.14
C THR A 331 -14.76 7.14 12.15
N ILE A 332 -16.02 7.35 12.47
CA ILE A 332 -16.98 8.06 11.63
C ILE A 332 -17.63 9.17 12.46
N ILE A 333 -17.56 10.39 11.96
CA ILE A 333 -18.17 11.59 12.54
C ILE A 333 -19.16 12.17 11.53
N PRO A 334 -20.48 12.14 11.79
CA PRO A 334 -21.48 12.73 10.91
C PRO A 334 -21.27 14.23 10.69
N THR A 335 -21.48 14.70 9.45
CA THR A 335 -21.28 16.11 9.07
C THR A 335 -22.52 16.79 8.49
N THR A 336 -23.58 16.04 8.18
CA THR A 336 -24.79 16.58 7.56
C THR A 336 -25.93 16.70 8.56
N LYS A 337 -26.63 17.84 8.59
CA LYS A 337 -27.91 17.94 9.30
C LYS A 337 -28.91 17.04 8.61
N ASN A 338 -29.53 16.14 9.37
CA ASN A 338 -30.56 15.27 8.82
C ASN A 338 -31.91 15.93 9.13
N ASP A 339 -32.57 16.48 8.11
CA ASP A 339 -33.92 17.02 8.23
C ASP A 339 -34.96 15.88 8.39
N GLU A 340 -34.57 14.66 8.02
CA GLU A 340 -35.36 13.43 8.17
C GLU A 340 -34.57 12.35 8.94
N PRO A 341 -35.23 11.46 9.70
CA PRO A 341 -34.56 10.36 10.39
C PRO A 341 -33.83 9.44 9.39
N ARG A 342 -32.53 9.26 9.58
CA ARG A 342 -31.69 8.35 8.79
C ARG A 342 -31.25 7.17 9.64
N LYS A 343 -31.03 6.02 9.02
CA LYS A 343 -30.46 4.84 9.68
C LYS A 343 -29.28 4.31 8.88
N VAL A 344 -28.37 3.66 9.58
CA VAL A 344 -27.27 2.92 8.99
C VAL A 344 -27.24 1.52 9.54
N SER A 345 -26.95 0.55 8.69
CA SER A 345 -26.68 -0.82 9.11
C SER A 345 -25.19 -0.96 9.43
N LEU A 346 -24.89 -1.39 10.65
CA LEU A 346 -23.55 -1.72 11.12
C LEU A 346 -23.48 -3.25 11.35
N GLY A 347 -22.66 -3.96 10.58
CA GLY A 347 -22.60 -5.44 10.64
C GLY A 347 -21.48 -6.05 9.81
N GLY A 348 -21.15 -7.33 10.02
CA GLY A 348 -20.03 -8.00 9.34
C GLY A 348 -20.18 -9.53 9.32
N TYR A 349 -19.20 -10.25 8.75
CA TYR A 349 -19.16 -11.73 8.77
C TYR A 349 -19.38 -12.16 10.24
N MET A 350 -20.50 -12.83 10.53
CA MET A 350 -20.96 -13.31 11.86
C MET A 350 -21.96 -12.43 12.67
N LEU A 351 -22.23 -11.15 12.36
CA LEU A 351 -23.15 -10.31 13.18
C LEU A 351 -24.56 -10.06 12.63
N GLY A 352 -24.83 -10.45 11.39
CA GLY A 352 -26.05 -9.97 10.72
C GLY A 352 -26.05 -8.45 10.53
N GLN A 353 -27.16 -7.90 10.03
CA GLN A 353 -27.34 -6.46 9.82
C GLN A 353 -28.02 -5.84 11.05
N ASN A 354 -27.38 -4.85 11.68
CA ASN A 354 -27.97 -4.11 12.79
C ASN A 354 -28.20 -2.64 12.40
N TRP A 355 -29.48 -2.24 12.30
CA TRP A 355 -29.86 -0.89 11.88
C TRP A 355 -29.90 0.05 13.08
N VAL A 356 -28.97 1.01 13.11
CA VAL A 356 -28.87 2.03 14.15
C VAL A 356 -29.28 3.40 13.61
N PRO A 357 -29.86 4.29 14.46
CA PRO A 357 -30.08 5.68 14.09
C PRO A 357 -28.79 6.38 13.66
N TRP A 358 -28.88 7.22 12.63
CA TRP A 358 -27.79 8.07 12.18
C TRP A 358 -28.00 9.49 12.71
N GLU A 359 -27.29 9.82 13.79
CA GLU A 359 -27.53 11.02 14.59
C GLU A 359 -26.26 11.87 14.69
N ASN A 360 -26.41 13.18 14.56
CA ASN A 360 -25.27 14.08 14.44
C ASN A 360 -24.54 14.38 15.75
N HIS A 361 -25.09 13.90 16.87
CA HIS A 361 -24.48 13.98 18.18
C HIS A 361 -23.74 12.67 18.54
N LEU A 362 -23.75 11.68 17.64
CA LEU A 362 -23.07 10.40 17.82
C LEU A 362 -21.92 10.24 16.83
N GLY A 363 -20.77 9.82 17.35
CA GLY A 363 -19.68 9.24 16.57
C GLY A 363 -19.73 7.73 16.61
N TYR A 364 -19.14 7.09 15.61
CA TYR A 364 -19.09 5.63 15.48
C TYR A 364 -17.65 5.17 15.34
N VAL A 365 -17.27 4.13 16.07
CA VAL A 365 -16.00 3.42 15.89
C VAL A 365 -16.31 2.00 15.43
N LEU A 366 -15.86 1.65 14.23
CA LEU A 366 -16.06 0.35 13.62
C LEU A 366 -14.77 -0.44 13.71
N ASN A 367 -14.83 -1.66 14.24
CA ASN A 367 -13.68 -2.56 14.26
C ASN A 367 -13.48 -3.22 12.89
N GLN A 368 -12.33 -3.85 12.69
CA GLN A 368 -12.01 -4.62 11.50
C GLN A 368 -13.15 -5.57 11.12
N GLY A 369 -13.45 -5.66 9.83
CA GLY A 369 -14.51 -6.53 9.34
C GLY A 369 -15.93 -5.97 9.44
N VAL A 370 -16.17 -4.91 10.21
CA VAL A 370 -17.51 -4.29 10.30
C VAL A 370 -17.76 -3.38 9.10
N CYS A 371 -18.92 -3.57 8.50
CA CYS A 371 -19.42 -2.79 7.38
C CYS A 371 -20.41 -1.73 7.82
N ILE A 372 -20.41 -0.60 7.13
CA ILE A 372 -21.45 0.42 7.19
C ILE A 372 -22.24 0.44 5.88
N LEU A 373 -23.57 0.51 5.98
CA LEU A 373 -24.49 0.57 4.85
C LEU A 373 -25.60 1.60 5.15
N PRO A 374 -25.76 2.67 4.34
CA PRO A 374 -26.87 3.60 4.49
C PRO A 374 -28.22 2.95 4.14
N GLU A 375 -29.29 3.46 4.74
CA GLU A 375 -30.66 3.13 4.34
C GLU A 375 -30.88 3.53 2.87
N LEU A 376 -31.55 2.65 2.12
CA LEU A 376 -31.72 2.83 0.67
C LEU A 376 -32.40 4.17 0.37
N GLY A 377 -31.76 4.99 -0.47
CA GLY A 377 -32.27 6.30 -0.87
C GLY A 377 -32.03 7.43 0.14
N LYS A 378 -31.30 7.17 1.24
CA LYS A 378 -30.92 8.19 2.23
C LYS A 378 -29.41 8.35 2.32
N ASP A 379 -28.89 9.33 1.60
CA ASP A 379 -27.48 9.70 1.62
C ASP A 379 -27.05 10.14 3.03
N ILE A 380 -25.84 9.74 3.46
CA ILE A 380 -25.25 10.17 4.74
C ILE A 380 -23.92 10.88 4.51
N GLY A 381 -23.71 12.04 5.13
CA GLY A 381 -22.43 12.76 5.07
C GLY A 381 -21.61 12.57 6.35
N TYR A 382 -20.32 12.25 6.22
CA TYR A 382 -19.43 12.10 7.36
C TYR A 382 -17.96 12.36 7.05
N VAL A 383 -17.19 12.69 8.09
CA VAL A 383 -15.74 12.54 8.14
C VAL A 383 -15.42 11.12 8.61
N SER A 384 -14.54 10.45 7.87
CA SER A 384 -14.05 9.11 8.15
C SER A 384 -12.56 9.15 8.42
N MET A 385 -12.12 8.49 9.49
CA MET A 385 -10.72 8.32 9.86
C MET A 385 -10.41 6.83 9.93
N LEU A 386 -9.40 6.39 9.18
CA LEU A 386 -8.86 5.04 9.26
C LEU A 386 -7.58 5.07 10.08
N SER A 387 -7.55 4.18 11.08
CA SER A 387 -6.51 4.13 12.07
C SER A 387 -6.11 2.69 12.35
N PHE A 388 -4.90 2.50 12.85
CA PHE A 388 -4.35 1.20 13.21
C PHE A 388 -3.78 1.31 14.62
N ASN A 389 -3.84 0.23 15.40
CA ASN A 389 -3.13 0.17 16.66
C ASN A 389 -1.69 -0.28 16.38
N HIS A 390 -0.72 0.51 16.83
CA HIS A 390 0.60 -0.02 17.09
C HIS A 390 0.51 -0.89 18.36
N PRO A 391 0.98 -2.15 18.37
CA PRO A 391 1.06 -2.88 19.63
C PRO A 391 2.00 -2.14 20.60
N SER A 392 1.48 -1.68 21.73
CA SER A 392 2.28 -1.24 22.88
C SER A 392 3.28 -2.34 23.25
N HIS A 393 4.53 -1.94 23.42
CA HIS A 393 5.66 -2.80 23.74
C HIS A 393 5.95 -2.89 25.23
#